data_AF-A0A165XTS0-F1
#
_entry.id   AF-A0A165XTS0-F1
#
_cell.length_a   1.000
_cell.length_b   1.000
_cell.length_c   1.000
_cell.angle_alpha   90.00
_cell.angle_beta   90.00
_cell.angle_gamma   90.00
#
_symmetry.space_group_name_H-M   'P 1'
#
loop_
_entity.id
_entity.type
_entity.pdbx_description
1 polymer ?
#
loop_
_entity_poly.entity_id
_entity_poly.type
_entity_poly.pdbx_seq_one_letter_code
_entity_poly.pdbx_strand_id
1 'polypeptide(L)'
;MPKIARINGPRAAFLRRFLPLLLDFDKGDKPTGQVTNEKRKEFYDCTTRALVLCFGYENTLGNDSPGDLWDTTYDEIPAANKMPKLPEPESIERDTVIKALTPVVHTWYKNRRTEANSPAGRAVLTQRQVERTVQAFAPLAPPPKALDVYQREFKQDYIDAFAALWAKKLEAAGTDEDALKVLKRQKGGKERAFAAMRWDQESDLKKKEVVQRCKDVYADVVKRHKSLWGSPHDALPNSRMWSAISFHRRSA
;
A
#
# COMPACT_ATOMS: atom_id res chain seq x y z
N MET A 1 -20.68 -1.21 -0.37
CA MET A 1 -20.81 0.22 -0.76
C MET A 1 -20.16 0.40 -2.11
N PRO A 2 -20.85 0.98 -3.12
CA PRO A 2 -20.29 1.22 -4.44
C PRO A 2 -19.04 2.12 -4.32
N LYS A 3 -18.01 1.79 -5.10
CA LYS A 3 -16.72 2.48 -5.10
C LYS A 3 -16.96 3.88 -5.68
N ILE A 4 -16.89 4.92 -4.84
CA ILE A 4 -17.03 6.31 -5.27
C ILE A 4 -16.05 6.55 -6.43
N ALA A 5 -16.57 7.03 -7.57
CA ALA A 5 -15.77 7.34 -8.74
C ALA A 5 -14.61 8.29 -8.36
N ARG A 6 -13.44 8.10 -8.96
CA ARG A 6 -12.25 8.92 -8.66
C ARG A 6 -12.27 10.18 -9.52
N ILE A 7 -11.95 11.33 -8.93
CA ILE A 7 -11.69 12.58 -9.67
C ILE A 7 -10.50 12.37 -10.60
N ASN A 8 -10.74 12.37 -11.90
CA ASN A 8 -9.75 12.17 -12.96
C ASN A 8 -10.11 13.02 -14.21
N GLY A 9 -9.30 12.92 -15.26
CA GLY A 9 -9.61 13.50 -16.57
C GLY A 9 -9.96 15.00 -16.52
N PRO A 10 -11.04 15.43 -17.21
CA PRO A 10 -11.48 16.83 -17.25
C PRO A 10 -11.74 17.42 -15.85
N ARG A 11 -12.32 16.67 -14.91
CA ARG A 11 -12.61 17.15 -13.54
C ARG A 11 -11.34 17.47 -12.79
N ALA A 12 -10.32 16.62 -12.94
CA ALA A 12 -9.02 16.87 -12.34
C ALA A 12 -8.33 18.08 -12.98
N ALA A 13 -8.47 18.29 -14.28
CA ALA A 13 -7.95 19.48 -14.97
C ALA A 13 -8.67 20.75 -14.49
N PHE A 14 -9.99 20.72 -14.36
CA PHE A 14 -10.80 21.81 -13.81
C PHE A 14 -10.34 22.21 -12.40
N LEU A 15 -10.29 21.26 -11.46
CA LEU A 15 -9.88 21.53 -10.09
C LEU A 15 -8.41 21.99 -9.97
N ARG A 16 -7.52 21.53 -10.86
CA ARG A 16 -6.12 22.00 -10.85
C ARG A 16 -5.99 23.52 -11.06
N ARG A 17 -6.94 24.16 -11.73
CA ARG A 17 -6.93 25.61 -11.98
C ARG A 17 -6.96 26.41 -10.68
N PHE A 18 -7.63 25.90 -9.64
CA PHE A 18 -7.76 26.58 -8.34
C PHE A 18 -6.68 26.18 -7.34
N LEU A 19 -5.83 25.20 -7.67
CA LEU A 19 -4.76 24.73 -6.78
C LEU A 19 -3.77 25.83 -6.35
N PRO A 20 -3.34 26.78 -7.22
CA PRO A 20 -2.45 27.86 -6.80
C PRO A 20 -3.00 28.69 -5.64
N LEU A 21 -4.29 29.02 -5.67
CA LEU A 21 -4.96 29.78 -4.61
C LEU A 21 -4.89 29.03 -3.26
N LEU A 22 -5.11 27.71 -3.27
CA LEU A 22 -5.00 26.89 -2.07
C LEU A 22 -3.54 26.83 -1.55
N LEU A 23 -2.54 26.80 -2.44
CA LEU A 23 -1.14 26.80 -2.04
C LEU A 23 -0.71 28.14 -1.45
N ASP A 24 -1.30 29.25 -1.91
CA ASP A 24 -0.99 30.57 -1.35
C ASP A 24 -1.50 30.72 0.09
N PHE A 25 -2.57 30.02 0.47
CA PHE A 25 -2.99 29.92 1.88
C PHE A 25 -1.94 29.24 2.77
N ASP A 26 -1.14 28.33 2.21
CA ASP A 26 -0.08 27.62 2.94
C ASP A 26 1.20 28.45 3.09
N LYS A 27 1.39 29.50 2.28
CA LYS A 27 2.58 30.37 2.29
C LYS A 27 2.46 31.57 3.23
N GLY A 28 1.27 31.85 3.76
CA GLY A 28 1.05 32.98 4.68
C GLY A 28 1.69 32.78 6.06
N ASP A 29 1.79 33.86 6.83
CA ASP A 29 2.50 33.89 8.14
C ASP A 29 1.98 32.90 9.20
N LYS A 30 0.71 32.46 9.08
CA LYS A 30 0.06 31.51 10.00
C LYS A 30 -0.71 30.44 9.23
N PRO A 31 -0.01 29.47 8.62
CA PRO A 31 -0.63 28.47 7.75
C PRO A 31 -1.51 27.46 8.50
N THR A 32 -1.41 27.40 9.83
CA THR A 32 -2.22 26.54 10.71
C THR A 32 -3.21 27.32 11.58
N GLY A 33 -3.33 28.64 11.39
CA GLY A 33 -4.26 29.48 12.15
C GLY A 33 -5.73 29.22 11.82
N GLN A 34 -6.61 29.61 12.74
CA GLN A 34 -8.07 29.48 12.60
C GLN A 34 -8.58 30.13 11.30
N VAL A 35 -8.17 31.37 11.03
CA VAL A 35 -8.54 32.12 9.81
C VAL A 35 -8.16 31.36 8.53
N THR A 36 -6.97 30.76 8.49
CA THR A 36 -6.51 29.98 7.33
C THR A 36 -7.31 28.69 7.17
N ASN A 37 -7.70 28.05 8.28
CA ASN A 37 -8.53 26.86 8.24
C ASN A 37 -9.96 27.16 7.78
N GLU A 38 -10.53 28.31 8.18
CA GLU A 38 -11.82 28.79 7.69
C GLU A 38 -11.77 29.08 6.18
N LYS A 39 -10.73 29.78 5.71
CA LYS A 39 -10.51 30.02 4.27
C LYS A 39 -10.39 28.72 3.46
N ARG A 40 -9.68 27.71 3.99
CA ARG A 40 -9.57 26.39 3.35
C ARG A 40 -10.92 25.69 3.28
N LYS A 41 -11.70 25.72 4.36
CA LYS A 41 -13.05 25.12 4.39
C LYS A 41 -13.93 25.76 3.32
N GLU A 42 -13.98 27.08 3.27
CA GLU A 42 -14.71 27.83 2.26
C GLU A 42 -14.23 27.51 0.84
N PHE A 43 -12.93 27.37 0.63
CA PHE A 43 -12.34 26.93 -0.63
C PHE A 43 -12.83 25.56 -1.08
N TYR A 44 -12.88 24.58 -0.19
CA TYR A 44 -13.38 23.25 -0.54
C TYR A 44 -14.88 23.28 -0.86
N ASP A 45 -15.67 24.04 -0.11
CA ASP A 45 -17.10 24.20 -0.38
C ASP A 45 -17.33 24.90 -1.73
N CYS A 46 -16.56 25.95 -2.03
CA CYS A 46 -16.67 26.71 -3.27
C CYS A 46 -16.25 25.90 -4.50
N THR A 47 -15.10 25.24 -4.45
CA THR A 47 -14.60 24.41 -5.57
C THR A 47 -15.46 23.17 -5.80
N THR A 48 -16.09 22.62 -4.77
CA THR A 48 -17.06 21.51 -4.92
C THR A 48 -18.33 21.99 -5.62
N ARG A 49 -18.87 23.16 -5.27
CA ARG A 49 -20.00 23.76 -5.99
C ARG A 49 -19.67 23.98 -7.46
N ALA A 50 -18.50 24.57 -7.73
CA ALA A 50 -18.04 24.81 -9.11
C ALA A 50 -17.95 23.51 -9.91
N LEU A 51 -17.43 22.44 -9.31
CA LEU A 51 -17.34 21.14 -9.95
C LEU A 51 -18.73 20.58 -10.31
N VAL A 52 -19.68 20.63 -9.37
CA VAL A 52 -21.05 20.15 -9.58
C VAL A 52 -21.78 20.98 -10.64
N LEU A 53 -21.63 22.29 -10.63
CA LEU A 53 -22.27 23.17 -11.61
C LEU A 53 -21.63 23.05 -13.01
N CYS A 54 -20.32 22.82 -13.08
CA CYS A 54 -19.61 22.65 -14.36
C CYS A 54 -19.89 21.29 -15.00
N PHE A 55 -20.04 20.21 -14.22
CA PHE A 55 -20.22 18.85 -14.76
C PHE A 55 -21.62 18.26 -14.59
N GLY A 56 -22.56 19.04 -14.04
CA GLY A 56 -23.92 18.59 -13.76
C GLY A 56 -24.01 17.74 -12.48
N TYR A 57 -25.10 17.90 -11.73
CA TYR A 57 -25.26 17.25 -10.43
C TYR A 57 -25.68 15.78 -10.52
N GLU A 58 -26.35 15.38 -11.60
CA GLU A 58 -26.80 14.00 -11.82
C GLU A 58 -25.62 13.03 -12.01
N ASN A 59 -24.53 13.49 -12.63
CA ASN A 59 -23.37 12.66 -12.95
C ASN A 59 -22.03 13.43 -12.95
N THR A 60 -21.77 14.20 -11.89
CA THR A 60 -20.58 15.08 -11.78
C THR A 60 -19.25 14.38 -12.11
N LEU A 61 -19.08 13.13 -11.66
CA LEU A 61 -17.83 12.38 -11.81
C LEU A 61 -17.79 11.48 -13.06
N GLY A 62 -18.91 11.35 -13.78
CA GLY A 62 -19.03 10.54 -15.01
C GLY A 62 -19.31 11.36 -16.27
N ASN A 63 -19.70 12.63 -16.16
CA ASN A 63 -19.82 13.56 -17.28
C ASN A 63 -18.45 14.12 -17.72
N ASP A 64 -18.05 13.89 -18.97
CA ASP A 64 -16.80 14.42 -19.56
C ASP A 64 -17.02 15.71 -20.38
N SER A 65 -18.27 16.16 -20.51
CA SER A 65 -18.68 17.38 -21.21
C SER A 65 -18.90 18.50 -20.20
N PRO A 66 -17.93 19.42 -20.00
CA PRO A 66 -18.09 20.52 -19.08
C PRO A 66 -19.05 21.58 -19.66
N GLY A 67 -19.81 22.23 -18.79
CA GLY A 67 -20.67 23.37 -19.10
C GLY A 67 -19.95 24.72 -18.94
N ASP A 68 -20.73 25.79 -18.92
CA ASP A 68 -20.27 27.18 -19.02
C ASP A 68 -19.27 27.63 -17.95
N LEU A 69 -19.22 26.92 -16.82
CA LEU A 69 -18.29 27.23 -15.73
C LEU A 69 -16.86 26.71 -15.95
N TRP A 70 -16.58 26.02 -17.05
CA TRP A 70 -15.25 25.44 -17.32
C TRP A 70 -14.13 26.47 -17.21
N ASP A 71 -14.37 27.67 -17.76
CA ASP A 71 -13.39 28.76 -17.85
C ASP A 71 -13.47 29.82 -16.76
N THR A 72 -14.32 29.61 -15.76
CA THR A 72 -14.56 30.53 -14.65
C THR A 72 -13.36 30.65 -13.72
N THR A 73 -13.17 31.84 -13.15
CA THR A 73 -12.21 32.14 -12.08
C THR A 73 -12.80 31.87 -10.71
N TYR A 74 -11.98 31.81 -9.65
CA TYR A 74 -12.48 31.45 -8.32
C TYR A 74 -13.55 32.42 -7.80
N ASP A 75 -13.41 33.71 -8.10
CA ASP A 75 -14.31 34.77 -7.61
C ASP A 75 -15.66 34.81 -8.35
N GLU A 76 -15.72 34.22 -9.54
CA GLU A 76 -16.93 34.13 -10.36
C GLU A 76 -17.79 32.91 -10.02
N ILE A 77 -17.30 32.01 -9.15
CA ILE A 77 -18.08 30.86 -8.69
C ILE A 77 -19.25 31.36 -7.83
N PRO A 78 -20.51 31.00 -8.16
CA PRO A 78 -21.65 31.46 -7.38
C PRO A 78 -21.59 30.97 -5.93
N ALA A 79 -21.85 31.89 -5.00
CA ALA A 79 -22.08 31.58 -3.61
C ALA A 79 -23.30 30.65 -3.45
N ALA A 80 -23.39 29.93 -2.33
CA ALA A 80 -24.46 28.96 -2.10
C ALA A 80 -25.88 29.56 -2.26
N ASN A 81 -26.08 30.81 -1.83
CA ASN A 81 -27.34 31.54 -1.96
C ASN A 81 -27.58 32.17 -3.34
N LYS A 82 -26.60 32.11 -4.24
CA LYS A 82 -26.64 32.67 -5.60
C LYS A 82 -26.51 31.59 -6.69
N MET A 83 -26.65 30.31 -6.34
CA MET A 83 -26.62 29.23 -7.33
C MET A 83 -27.81 29.35 -8.30
N PRO A 84 -27.67 28.83 -9.54
CA PRO A 84 -28.77 28.79 -10.50
C PRO A 84 -30.04 28.20 -9.88
N LYS A 85 -31.19 28.85 -10.12
CA LYS A 85 -32.48 28.39 -9.62
C LYS A 85 -32.85 27.09 -10.32
N LEU A 86 -33.21 26.09 -9.52
CA LEU A 86 -33.75 24.82 -9.96
C LEU A 86 -35.09 24.58 -9.27
N PRO A 87 -35.95 23.69 -9.78
CA PRO A 87 -37.07 23.17 -9.02
C PRO A 87 -36.63 22.68 -7.64
N GLU A 88 -37.46 22.84 -6.62
CA GLU A 88 -37.18 22.43 -5.24
C GLU A 88 -36.61 21.00 -5.09
N PRO A 89 -37.15 19.95 -5.75
CA PRO A 89 -36.58 18.61 -5.65
C PRO A 89 -35.15 18.52 -6.21
N GLU A 90 -34.89 19.13 -7.35
CA GLU A 90 -33.57 19.14 -8.00
C GLU A 90 -32.54 19.96 -7.22
N SER A 91 -32.98 21.06 -6.59
CA SER A 91 -32.11 21.86 -5.72
C SER A 91 -31.66 21.07 -4.49
N ILE A 92 -32.56 20.29 -3.88
CA ILE A 92 -32.23 19.43 -2.73
C ILE A 92 -31.25 18.32 -3.16
N GLU A 93 -31.48 17.71 -4.33
CA GLU A 93 -30.59 16.68 -4.87
C GLU A 93 -29.19 17.24 -5.14
N ARG A 94 -29.09 18.39 -5.82
CA ARG A 94 -27.82 19.08 -6.07
C ARG A 94 -27.07 19.37 -4.76
N ASP A 95 -27.76 19.91 -3.76
CA ASP A 95 -27.13 20.25 -2.48
C ASP A 95 -26.66 19.00 -1.71
N THR A 96 -27.36 17.88 -1.88
CA THR A 96 -26.97 16.57 -1.35
C THR A 96 -25.70 16.05 -2.04
N VAL A 97 -25.65 16.15 -3.37
CA VAL A 97 -24.46 15.79 -4.16
C VAL A 97 -23.25 16.63 -3.79
N ILE A 98 -23.42 17.94 -3.62
CA ILE A 98 -22.36 18.85 -3.16
C ILE A 98 -21.82 18.37 -1.80
N LYS A 99 -22.69 18.15 -0.81
CA LYS A 99 -22.28 17.68 0.52
C LYS A 99 -21.54 16.34 0.47
N ALA A 100 -21.99 15.40 -0.37
CA ALA A 100 -21.35 14.10 -0.54
C ALA A 100 -19.98 14.18 -1.23
N LEU A 101 -19.80 15.13 -2.15
CA LEU A 101 -18.55 15.31 -2.90
C LEU A 101 -17.50 16.16 -2.16
N THR A 102 -17.90 17.04 -1.24
CA THR A 102 -16.95 17.90 -0.50
C THR A 102 -15.81 17.11 0.16
N PRO A 103 -16.04 15.98 0.86
CA PRO A 103 -14.95 15.16 1.42
C PRO A 103 -14.01 14.56 0.36
N VAL A 104 -14.54 14.25 -0.83
CA VAL A 104 -13.77 13.69 -1.95
C VAL A 104 -12.86 14.76 -2.55
N VAL A 105 -13.42 15.95 -2.81
CA VAL A 105 -12.67 17.12 -3.32
C VAL A 105 -11.61 17.55 -2.31
N HIS A 106 -11.95 17.59 -1.02
CA HIS A 106 -11.01 17.88 0.07
C HIS A 106 -9.81 16.91 0.04
N THR A 107 -10.09 15.60 -0.03
CA THR A 107 -9.04 14.57 -0.08
C THR A 107 -8.18 14.72 -1.34
N TRP A 108 -8.79 15.04 -2.48
CA TRP A 108 -8.07 15.25 -3.74
C TRP A 108 -7.10 16.43 -3.63
N TYR A 109 -7.55 17.59 -3.14
CA TYR A 109 -6.70 18.76 -2.95
C TYR A 109 -5.63 18.53 -1.90
N LYS A 110 -5.95 17.86 -0.77
CA LYS A 110 -4.96 17.48 0.24
C LYS A 110 -3.78 16.73 -0.37
N ASN A 111 -4.06 15.72 -1.21
CA ASN A 111 -3.02 14.94 -1.87
C ASN A 111 -2.19 15.81 -2.84
N ARG A 112 -2.84 16.66 -3.65
CA ARG A 112 -2.14 17.57 -4.58
C ARG A 112 -1.29 18.61 -3.84
N ARG A 113 -1.76 19.09 -2.71
CA ARG A 113 -1.04 20.03 -1.83
C ARG A 113 0.19 19.38 -1.21
N THR A 114 0.06 18.14 -0.74
CA THR A 114 1.21 17.34 -0.27
C THR A 114 2.23 17.09 -1.37
N GLU A 115 1.78 16.79 -2.59
CA GLU A 115 2.68 16.65 -3.75
C GLU A 115 3.39 17.97 -4.10
N ALA A 116 2.66 19.09 -4.11
CA ALA A 116 3.19 20.40 -4.49
C ALA A 116 4.14 21.01 -3.44
N ASN A 117 3.87 20.78 -2.15
CA ASN A 117 4.74 21.20 -1.05
C ASN A 117 5.87 20.19 -0.77
N SER A 118 5.90 19.06 -1.49
CA SER A 118 7.05 18.17 -1.47
C SER A 118 8.21 18.86 -2.20
N PRO A 119 9.46 18.83 -1.68
CA PRO A 119 10.60 19.41 -2.37
C PRO A 119 10.73 18.80 -3.77
N ALA A 120 10.43 19.62 -4.78
CA ALA A 120 10.43 19.25 -6.19
C ALA A 120 11.82 18.73 -6.59
N GLY A 121 11.99 17.40 -6.64
CA GLY A 121 13.24 16.78 -7.07
C GLY A 121 13.58 15.43 -6.44
N ARG A 122 12.99 15.06 -5.30
CA ARG A 122 13.07 13.66 -4.86
C ARG A 122 11.91 12.89 -5.48
N ALA A 123 12.22 11.97 -6.38
CA ALA A 123 11.36 10.82 -6.58
C ALA A 123 11.17 10.19 -5.20
N VAL A 124 10.04 10.48 -4.54
CA VAL A 124 9.69 9.83 -3.28
C VAL A 124 9.30 8.43 -3.69
N LEU A 125 10.31 7.57 -3.74
CA LEU A 125 10.10 6.14 -3.75
C LEU A 125 9.23 5.88 -2.51
N THR A 126 8.04 5.34 -2.74
CA THR A 126 7.25 4.75 -1.66
C THR A 126 8.14 3.80 -0.87
N GLN A 127 7.88 3.62 0.42
CA GLN A 127 8.67 2.70 1.25
C GLN A 127 8.81 1.32 0.58
N ARG A 128 7.75 0.84 -0.09
CA ARG A 128 7.75 -0.39 -0.90
C ARG A 128 8.75 -0.36 -2.08
N GLN A 129 8.93 0.77 -2.74
CA GLN A 129 9.92 0.94 -3.82
C GLN A 129 11.35 1.03 -3.29
N VAL A 130 11.55 1.63 -2.11
CA VAL A 130 12.84 1.63 -1.39
C VAL A 130 13.20 0.20 -0.99
N GLU A 131 12.30 -0.51 -0.33
CA GLU A 131 12.47 -1.91 0.10
C GLU A 131 12.78 -2.84 -1.07
N ARG A 132 12.07 -2.69 -2.21
CA ARG A 132 12.36 -3.46 -3.43
C ARG A 132 13.79 -3.22 -3.91
N THR A 133 14.23 -1.97 -3.95
CA THR A 133 15.60 -1.62 -4.38
C THR A 133 16.62 -2.24 -3.44
N VAL A 134 16.44 -2.07 -2.13
CA VAL A 134 17.32 -2.66 -1.11
C VAL A 134 17.37 -4.19 -1.24
N GLN A 135 16.23 -4.85 -1.43
CA GLN A 135 16.16 -6.31 -1.62
C GLN A 135 16.80 -6.78 -2.94
N ALA A 136 16.74 -5.98 -3.99
CA ALA A 136 17.37 -6.30 -5.27
C ALA A 136 18.90 -6.34 -5.12
N PHE A 137 19.47 -5.32 -4.48
CA PHE A 137 20.92 -5.21 -4.24
C PHE A 137 21.43 -6.12 -3.10
N ALA A 138 20.55 -6.67 -2.28
CA ALA A 138 20.94 -7.66 -1.30
C ALA A 138 21.48 -8.93 -1.99
N PRO A 139 22.51 -9.58 -1.43
CA PRO A 139 23.00 -10.85 -1.94
C PRO A 139 21.87 -11.88 -1.94
N LEU A 140 21.84 -12.72 -2.98
CA LEU A 140 20.91 -13.84 -3.05
C LEU A 140 21.08 -14.71 -1.80
N ALA A 141 19.99 -14.98 -1.09
CA ALA A 141 20.02 -15.83 0.09
C ALA A 141 20.57 -17.23 -0.27
N PRO A 142 21.41 -17.84 0.57
CA PRO A 142 21.93 -19.17 0.31
C PRO A 142 20.79 -20.23 0.28
N PRO A 143 21.04 -21.40 -0.34
CA PRO A 143 20.07 -22.49 -0.31
C PRO A 143 19.73 -22.87 1.14
N PRO A 144 18.45 -23.18 1.44
CA PRO A 144 18.04 -23.54 2.78
C PRO A 144 18.70 -24.85 3.20
N LYS A 145 19.00 -24.99 4.50
CA LYS A 145 19.52 -26.24 5.04
C LYS A 145 18.43 -27.30 5.02
N ALA A 146 18.79 -28.55 4.73
CA ALA A 146 17.87 -29.68 4.69
C ALA A 146 17.07 -29.82 5.99
N LEU A 147 17.72 -29.67 7.14
CA LEU A 147 17.06 -29.72 8.44
C LEU A 147 15.97 -28.64 8.59
N ASP A 148 16.20 -27.41 8.11
CA ASP A 148 15.22 -26.33 8.22
C ASP A 148 13.97 -26.62 7.35
N VAL A 149 14.18 -27.19 6.15
CA VAL A 149 13.07 -27.63 5.28
C VAL A 149 12.34 -28.83 5.87
N TYR A 150 13.07 -29.79 6.43
CA TYR A 150 12.51 -30.96 7.12
C TYR A 150 11.61 -30.54 8.29
N GLN A 151 12.09 -29.64 9.15
CA GLN A 151 11.30 -29.12 10.27
C GLN A 151 10.05 -28.35 9.86
N ARG A 152 10.09 -27.66 8.71
CA ARG A 152 8.99 -26.81 8.25
C ARG A 152 7.91 -27.59 7.51
N GLU A 153 8.31 -28.47 6.60
CA GLU A 153 7.40 -29.11 5.63
C GLU A 153 7.14 -30.59 5.94
N PHE A 154 8.03 -31.22 6.70
CA PHE A 154 7.95 -32.64 7.08
C PHE A 154 7.78 -32.81 8.60
N LYS A 155 7.24 -31.77 9.25
CA LYS A 155 7.03 -31.74 10.71
C LYS A 155 6.22 -32.93 11.22
N GLN A 156 5.22 -33.35 10.44
CA GLN A 156 4.34 -34.47 10.74
C GLN A 156 5.10 -35.79 10.99
N ASP A 157 6.29 -35.96 10.41
CA ASP A 157 7.05 -37.22 10.48
C ASP A 157 7.72 -37.43 11.86
N TYR A 158 7.77 -36.38 12.70
CA TYR A 158 8.41 -36.44 14.02
C TYR A 158 7.64 -35.76 15.15
N ILE A 159 6.64 -34.91 14.86
CA ILE A 159 6.03 -34.04 15.88
C ILE A 159 5.30 -34.82 16.97
N ASP A 160 4.63 -35.92 16.62
CA ASP A 160 3.90 -36.74 17.60
C ASP A 160 4.86 -37.47 18.54
N ALA A 161 5.94 -38.02 17.98
CA ALA A 161 7.00 -38.64 18.76
C ALA A 161 7.69 -37.62 19.69
N PHE A 162 7.91 -36.39 19.21
CA PHE A 162 8.42 -35.30 20.03
C PHE A 162 7.42 -34.92 21.14
N ALA A 163 6.13 -34.82 20.82
CA ALA A 163 5.09 -34.48 21.79
C ALA A 163 5.02 -35.52 22.93
N ALA A 164 5.09 -36.81 22.60
CA ALA A 164 5.13 -37.88 23.59
C ALA A 164 6.38 -37.80 24.48
N LEU A 165 7.57 -37.55 23.89
CA LEU A 165 8.80 -37.36 24.66
C LEU A 165 8.75 -36.11 25.54
N TRP A 166 8.13 -35.04 25.04
CA TRP A 166 8.00 -33.78 25.74
C TRP A 166 7.02 -33.87 26.91
N ALA A 167 5.90 -34.58 26.73
CA ALA A 167 4.93 -34.86 27.80
C ALA A 167 5.60 -35.57 28.98
N LYS A 168 6.39 -36.62 28.73
CA LYS A 168 7.16 -37.31 29.78
C LYS A 168 8.12 -36.39 30.55
N LYS A 169 8.73 -35.42 29.86
CA LYS A 169 9.61 -34.43 30.49
C LYS A 169 8.85 -33.41 31.35
N LEU A 170 7.63 -33.05 30.95
CA LEU A 170 6.75 -32.19 31.74
C LEU A 170 6.22 -32.93 32.96
N GLU A 171 5.81 -34.19 32.81
CA GLU A 171 5.38 -35.06 33.92
C GLU A 171 6.51 -35.25 34.95
N ALA A 172 7.74 -35.49 34.49
CA ALA A 172 8.90 -35.64 35.37
C ALA A 172 9.27 -34.36 36.14
N ALA A 173 8.91 -33.19 35.62
CA ALA A 173 9.09 -31.92 36.34
C ALA A 173 8.03 -31.69 37.42
N GLY A 174 6.94 -32.47 37.43
CA GLY A 174 5.88 -32.40 38.43
C GLY A 174 5.28 -30.99 38.55
N THR A 175 5.22 -30.48 39.78
CA THR A 175 4.66 -29.16 40.11
C THR A 175 5.72 -28.08 40.31
N ASP A 176 7.00 -28.34 40.00
CA ASP A 176 8.06 -27.34 40.12
C ASP A 176 7.91 -26.27 39.02
N GLU A 177 7.43 -25.08 39.43
CA GLU A 177 7.16 -23.97 38.52
C GLU A 177 8.41 -23.46 37.80
N ASP A 178 9.57 -23.49 38.45
CA ASP A 178 10.80 -22.98 37.86
C ASP A 178 11.37 -23.98 36.85
N ALA A 179 11.30 -25.28 37.15
CA ALA A 179 11.60 -26.34 36.18
C ALA A 179 10.68 -26.26 34.95
N LEU A 180 9.38 -26.04 35.15
CA LEU A 180 8.40 -25.89 34.06
C LEU A 180 8.67 -24.63 33.20
N LYS A 181 9.07 -23.51 33.81
CA LYS A 181 9.47 -22.29 33.07
C LYS A 181 10.70 -22.53 32.21
N VAL A 182 11.71 -23.22 32.74
CA VAL A 182 12.93 -23.57 31.99
C VAL A 182 12.60 -24.48 30.81
N LEU A 183 11.78 -25.51 31.03
CA LEU A 183 11.34 -26.41 29.96
C LEU A 183 10.59 -25.66 28.86
N LYS A 184 9.63 -24.80 29.21
CA LYS A 184 8.88 -23.98 28.22
C LYS A 184 9.82 -23.16 27.34
N ARG A 185 10.85 -22.52 27.92
CA ARG A 185 11.86 -21.74 27.16
C ARG A 185 12.71 -22.62 26.24
N GLN A 186 13.02 -23.85 26.66
CA GLN A 186 13.89 -24.76 25.90
C GLN A 186 13.16 -25.57 24.83
N LYS A 187 11.81 -25.59 24.82
CA LYS A 187 11.01 -26.46 23.94
C LYS A 187 11.43 -26.38 22.47
N GLY A 188 11.59 -25.18 21.91
CA GLY A 188 11.98 -25.00 20.51
C GLY A 188 13.37 -25.54 20.18
N GLY A 189 14.35 -25.33 21.06
CA GLY A 189 15.70 -25.87 20.90
C GLY A 189 15.73 -27.40 21.01
N LYS A 190 14.94 -27.96 21.92
CA LYS A 190 14.80 -29.43 22.09
C LYS A 190 14.05 -30.07 20.92
N GLU A 191 13.05 -29.40 20.36
CA GLU A 191 12.36 -29.84 19.14
C GLU A 191 13.36 -29.90 17.97
N ARG A 192 14.21 -28.88 17.82
CA ARG A 192 15.24 -28.87 16.77
C ARG A 192 16.28 -29.97 16.92
N ALA A 193 16.75 -30.21 18.14
CA ALA A 193 17.65 -31.32 18.41
C ALA A 193 16.99 -32.68 18.09
N PHE A 194 15.72 -32.85 18.46
CA PHE A 194 14.97 -34.07 18.17
C PHE A 194 14.77 -34.28 16.66
N ALA A 195 14.41 -33.22 15.93
CA ALA A 195 14.26 -33.26 14.48
C ALA A 195 15.58 -33.63 13.77
N ALA A 196 16.72 -33.13 14.26
CA ALA A 196 18.04 -33.50 13.73
C ALA A 196 18.32 -35.00 13.91
N MET A 197 18.06 -35.54 15.11
CA MET A 197 18.22 -36.98 15.36
C MET A 197 17.31 -37.83 14.46
N ARG A 198 16.05 -37.40 14.26
CA ARG A 198 15.11 -38.09 13.37
C ARG A 198 15.56 -38.02 11.92
N TRP A 199 16.00 -36.85 11.46
CA TRP A 199 16.54 -36.65 10.13
C TRP A 199 17.73 -37.56 9.81
N ASP A 200 18.64 -37.78 10.77
CA ASP A 200 19.78 -38.68 10.57
C ASP A 200 19.33 -40.14 10.36
N GLN A 201 18.24 -40.53 11.02
CA GLN A 201 17.62 -41.86 10.94
C GLN A 201 16.64 -42.02 9.77
N GLU A 202 16.32 -40.94 9.04
CA GLU A 202 15.40 -41.01 7.91
C GLU A 202 15.96 -41.83 6.75
N SER A 203 15.05 -42.42 5.98
CA SER A 203 15.38 -43.20 4.79
C SER A 203 16.04 -42.34 3.71
N ASP A 204 16.87 -42.96 2.86
CA ASP A 204 17.50 -42.26 1.73
C ASP A 204 16.47 -41.67 0.74
N LEU A 205 15.31 -42.33 0.59
CA LEU A 205 14.21 -41.81 -0.21
C LEU A 205 13.68 -40.49 0.36
N LYS A 206 13.45 -40.45 1.68
CA LYS A 206 13.00 -39.23 2.36
C LYS A 206 14.05 -38.13 2.31
N LYS A 207 15.33 -38.49 2.47
CA LYS A 207 16.42 -37.53 2.35
C LYS A 207 16.49 -36.92 0.95
N LYS A 208 16.30 -37.71 -0.11
CA LYS A 208 16.19 -37.22 -1.49
C LYS A 208 14.98 -36.31 -1.69
N GLU A 209 13.82 -36.65 -1.13
CA GLU A 209 12.61 -35.83 -1.18
C GLU A 209 12.86 -34.43 -0.56
N VAL A 210 13.44 -34.38 0.64
CA VAL A 210 13.77 -33.12 1.31
C VAL A 210 14.81 -32.31 0.53
N VAL A 211 15.85 -32.95 -0.02
CA VAL A 211 16.85 -32.27 -0.86
C VAL A 211 16.22 -31.70 -2.11
N GLN A 212 15.31 -32.43 -2.76
CA GLN A 212 14.57 -31.91 -3.90
C GLN A 212 13.72 -30.70 -3.48
N ARG A 213 13.06 -30.78 -2.33
CA ARG A 213 12.29 -29.65 -1.82
C ARG A 213 13.15 -28.43 -1.48
N CYS A 214 14.37 -28.64 -0.98
CA CYS A 214 15.35 -27.56 -0.80
C CYS A 214 15.67 -26.86 -2.13
N LYS A 215 15.82 -27.62 -3.22
CA LYS A 215 16.04 -27.07 -4.56
C LYS A 215 14.83 -26.27 -5.04
N ASP A 216 13.62 -26.77 -4.84
CA ASP A 216 12.39 -26.08 -5.26
C ASP A 216 12.21 -24.75 -4.50
N VAL A 217 12.38 -24.78 -3.19
CA VAL A 217 12.33 -23.58 -2.33
C VAL A 217 13.41 -22.58 -2.75
N TYR A 218 14.62 -23.05 -3.04
CA TYR A 218 15.70 -22.19 -3.51
C TYR A 218 15.40 -21.61 -4.91
N ALA A 219 14.82 -22.40 -5.82
CA ALA A 219 14.41 -21.94 -7.14
C ALA A 219 13.34 -20.83 -7.04
N ASP A 220 12.39 -20.95 -6.12
CA ASP A 220 11.40 -19.90 -5.84
C ASP A 220 12.03 -18.63 -5.28
N VAL A 221 13.00 -18.75 -4.37
CA VAL A 221 13.76 -17.61 -3.84
C VAL A 221 14.54 -16.92 -4.96
N VAL A 222 15.22 -17.69 -5.83
CA VAL A 222 15.92 -17.17 -7.01
C VAL A 222 14.95 -16.47 -7.95
N LYS A 223 13.77 -17.06 -8.22
CA LYS A 223 12.75 -16.46 -9.07
C LYS A 223 12.24 -15.14 -8.51
N ARG A 224 11.95 -15.09 -7.20
CA ARG A 224 11.53 -13.85 -6.51
C ARG A 224 12.63 -12.80 -6.56
N HIS A 225 13.87 -13.15 -6.26
CA HIS A 225 15.01 -12.23 -6.32
C HIS A 225 15.21 -11.68 -7.74
N LYS A 226 15.17 -12.54 -8.76
CA LYS A 226 15.20 -12.12 -10.18
C LYS A 226 14.05 -11.17 -10.53
N SER A 227 12.86 -11.38 -9.98
CA SER A 227 11.69 -10.51 -10.24
C SER A 227 11.80 -9.11 -9.63
N LEU A 228 12.73 -8.89 -8.69
CA LEU A 228 13.01 -7.57 -8.15
C LEU A 228 13.69 -6.68 -9.20
N TRP A 229 14.44 -7.29 -10.11
CA TRP A 229 15.10 -6.64 -11.24
C TRP A 229 14.16 -6.51 -12.44
N GLY A 230 14.18 -5.35 -13.11
CA GLY A 230 13.28 -5.03 -14.22
C GLY A 230 11.95 -4.39 -13.78
N SER A 231 11.01 -4.25 -14.71
CA SER A 231 9.73 -3.57 -14.47
C SER A 231 8.82 -4.38 -13.52
N PRO A 232 8.16 -3.76 -12.52
CA PRO A 232 7.07 -4.39 -11.78
C PRO A 232 5.98 -4.91 -12.73
N HIS A 233 5.32 -6.02 -12.39
CA HIS A 233 4.18 -6.53 -13.16
C HIS A 233 3.03 -5.52 -13.27
N ASP A 234 2.90 -4.62 -12.29
CA ASP A 234 1.87 -3.57 -12.26
C ASP A 234 2.33 -2.25 -12.89
N ALA A 235 3.57 -2.15 -13.39
CA ALA A 235 4.07 -0.96 -14.06
C ALA A 235 3.75 -1.00 -15.55
N LEU A 236 3.36 0.15 -16.10
CA LEU A 236 3.12 0.31 -17.54
C LEU A 236 4.33 -0.22 -18.32
N PRO A 237 4.14 -1.04 -19.37
CA PRO A 237 5.23 -1.64 -20.15
C PRO A 237 6.22 -0.61 -20.72
N ASN A 238 5.80 0.65 -20.79
CA ASN A 238 6.50 1.75 -21.45
C ASN A 238 7.09 2.76 -20.44
N SER A 239 7.15 2.42 -19.16
CA SER A 239 7.64 3.34 -18.13
C SER A 239 9.17 3.49 -18.22
N ARG A 240 9.61 4.68 -18.67
CA ARG A 240 11.02 5.07 -18.82
C ARG A 240 11.85 4.94 -17.53
N MET A 241 11.21 4.88 -16.36
CA MET A 241 11.86 4.63 -15.06
C MET A 241 12.50 3.24 -14.97
N TRP A 242 11.98 2.24 -15.68
CA TRP A 242 12.45 0.84 -15.57
C TRP A 242 13.30 0.40 -16.75
N SER A 243 13.21 1.10 -17.89
CA SER A 243 14.00 0.83 -19.10
C SER A 243 15.52 1.03 -18.89
N ALA A 244 15.92 1.79 -17.88
CA ALA A 244 17.32 2.14 -17.63
C ALA A 244 18.16 1.01 -16.98
N ILE A 245 17.54 0.01 -16.35
CA ILE A 245 18.28 -1.10 -15.71
C ILE A 245 18.76 -2.15 -16.74
N SER A 246 18.17 -2.16 -17.94
CA SER A 246 18.46 -3.17 -18.97
C SER A 246 19.74 -2.90 -19.77
N PHE A 247 20.42 -1.76 -19.60
CA PHE A 247 21.53 -1.34 -20.48
C PHE A 247 22.94 -1.61 -19.97
N HIS A 248 23.14 -2.14 -18.75
CA HIS A 248 24.49 -2.33 -18.19
C HIS A 248 25.03 -3.77 -18.19
N ARG A 249 24.45 -4.67 -19.00
CA ARG A 249 24.90 -6.07 -19.11
C ARG A 249 25.09 -6.56 -20.55
N ARG A 250 25.65 -5.72 -21.42
CA ARG A 250 26.16 -6.15 -22.74
C ARG A 250 27.65 -5.87 -22.96
N SER A 251 28.40 -5.46 -21.94
CA SER A 251 29.83 -5.20 -22.06
C SER A 251 30.56 -5.57 -20.76
N ALA A 252 30.85 -6.86 -20.57
CA ALA A 252 31.95 -7.43 -19.77
C ALA A 252 31.81 -8.96 -19.78
#